data_AF-A0A9W8AXF3-F1
#
_entry.id   AF-A0A9W8AXF3-F1
#
_cell.length_a   1.000
_cell.length_b   1.000
_cell.length_c   1.000
_cell.angle_alpha   90.00
_cell.angle_beta   90.00
_cell.angle_gamma   90.00
#
_symmetry.space_group_name_H-M   'P 1'
#
loop_
_entity.id
_entity.type
_entity.pdbx_description
1 polymer ?
#
loop_
_entity_poly.entity_id
_entity_poly.type
_entity_poly.pdbx_seq_one_letter_code
_entity_poly.pdbx_strand_id
1 'polypeptide(L)'
;MNLPATAIEFLDALRGIFSGHQAEIARDHVPMPLVHVHCFTRSDDPTQDLTERISQALDFPLDASLPSTQFHFVRKVAPNKDMYCVTFQLPTDVAFK
;
A
#
# COMPACT_ATOMS: atom_id res chain seq x y z
N MET A 1 8.31 2.86 1.73
CA MET A 1 8.15 3.68 2.96
C MET A 1 8.70 2.90 4.15
N ASN A 2 9.82 3.34 4.76
CA ASN A 2 10.50 2.63 5.85
C ASN A 2 10.32 3.33 7.20
N LEU A 3 9.06 3.58 7.57
CA LEU A 3 8.67 4.13 8.87
C LEU A 3 7.51 3.30 9.43
N PRO A 4 7.75 2.07 9.92
CA PRO A 4 6.70 1.05 10.02
C PRO A 4 5.58 1.35 11.02
N ALA A 5 5.80 2.31 11.92
CA ALA A 5 4.79 2.77 12.86
C ALA A 5 3.67 3.59 12.18
N THR A 6 4.03 4.40 11.18
CA THR A 6 3.13 5.43 10.60
C THR A 6 3.06 5.38 9.08
N ALA A 7 3.81 4.52 8.40
CA ALA A 7 3.88 4.52 6.93
C ALA A 7 2.53 4.33 6.24
N ILE A 8 1.58 3.61 6.84
CA ILE A 8 0.22 3.46 6.31
C ILE A 8 -0.51 4.81 6.31
N GLU A 9 -0.31 5.65 7.32
CA GLU A 9 -1.00 6.95 7.47
C GLU A 9 -0.66 7.90 6.32
N PHE A 10 0.55 7.80 5.76
CA PHE A 10 1.03 8.62 4.64
C PHE A 10 0.59 8.13 3.26
N LEU A 11 -0.19 7.03 3.17
CA LEU A 11 -0.70 6.56 1.88
C LEU A 11 -1.77 7.49 1.30
N ASP A 12 -2.35 8.35 2.13
CA ASP A 12 -3.25 9.43 1.70
C ASP A 12 -2.58 10.42 0.75
N ALA A 13 -1.27 10.66 0.90
CA ALA A 13 -0.47 11.51 0.02
C ALA A 13 -0.31 10.96 -1.41
N LEU A 14 -0.65 9.69 -1.64
CA LEU A 14 -0.65 9.10 -2.99
C LEU A 14 -1.96 9.40 -3.76
N ARG A 15 -2.99 9.88 -3.08
CA ARG A 15 -4.28 10.23 -3.69
C ARG A 15 -4.08 11.46 -4.60
N GLY A 16 -4.39 11.32 -5.89
CA GLY A 16 -4.24 12.38 -6.87
C GLY A 16 -2.79 12.75 -7.20
N ILE A 17 -1.80 11.92 -6.84
CA ILE A 17 -0.37 12.23 -7.05
C ILE A 17 0.00 12.47 -8.52
N PHE A 18 -0.79 11.95 -9.47
CA PHE A 18 -0.63 12.15 -10.91
C PHE A 18 -1.77 12.97 -11.54
N SER A 19 -2.58 13.66 -10.74
CA SER A 19 -3.64 14.51 -11.25
C SER A 19 -3.06 15.62 -12.13
N GLY A 20 -3.56 15.75 -13.36
CA GLY A 20 -3.06 16.69 -14.38
C GLY A 20 -1.99 16.11 -15.32
N HIS A 21 -1.45 14.93 -15.04
CA HIS A 21 -0.38 14.28 -15.82
C HIS A 21 -0.85 13.05 -16.63
N GLN A 22 -2.17 12.87 -16.80
CA GLN A 22 -2.77 11.70 -17.47
C GLN A 22 -2.19 11.48 -18.88
N ALA A 23 -2.04 12.55 -19.66
CA ALA A 23 -1.56 12.46 -21.05
C ALA A 23 -0.07 12.10 -21.16
N GLU A 24 0.74 12.44 -20.15
CA GLU A 24 2.17 12.13 -20.10
C GLU A 24 2.35 10.65 -19.75
N ILE A 25 1.69 10.20 -18.68
CA ILE A 25 1.76 8.80 -18.22
C ILE A 25 1.20 7.83 -19.27
N ALA A 26 0.08 8.20 -19.93
CA ALA A 26 -0.51 7.36 -20.98
C ALA A 26 0.37 7.26 -22.24
N ARG A 27 1.03 8.37 -22.64
CA ARG A 27 1.90 8.39 -23.82
C ARG A 27 3.09 7.46 -23.68
N ASP A 28 3.72 7.50 -22.51
CA ASP A 28 4.95 6.76 -22.25
C ASP A 28 4.70 5.30 -21.84
N HIS A 29 3.43 4.87 -21.81
CA HIS A 29 2.99 3.54 -21.39
C HIS A 29 3.62 3.11 -20.06
N VAL A 30 3.83 4.08 -19.16
CA VAL A 30 4.50 3.86 -17.90
C VAL A 30 3.54 3.08 -16.99
N PRO A 31 3.92 1.87 -16.52
CA PRO A 31 3.09 1.15 -15.58
C PRO A 31 3.01 1.97 -14.29
N MET A 32 1.90 1.81 -13.58
CA MET A 32 1.76 2.40 -12.24
C MET A 32 2.95 1.96 -11.36
N PRO A 33 3.35 2.76 -10.36
CA PRO A 33 4.44 2.38 -9.46
C PRO A 33 3.98 1.31 -8.46
N LEU A 34 4.88 0.37 -8.15
CA LEU A 34 4.73 -0.48 -6.97
C LEU A 34 5.01 0.32 -5.71
N VAL A 35 4.11 0.21 -4.74
CA VAL A 35 4.24 0.82 -3.42
C VAL A 35 4.64 -0.26 -2.43
N HIS A 36 5.78 -0.06 -1.78
CA HIS A 36 6.26 -0.92 -0.70
C HIS A 36 6.09 -0.20 0.64
N VAL A 37 5.14 -0.65 1.46
CA VAL A 37 4.83 -0.03 2.76
C VAL A 37 5.22 -0.99 3.88
N HIS A 38 6.19 -0.58 4.70
CA HIS A 38 6.50 -1.32 5.92
C HIS A 38 5.49 -0.95 6.99
N CYS A 39 4.98 -1.93 7.73
CA CYS A 39 3.95 -1.72 8.74
C CYS A 39 4.05 -2.75 9.87
N PHE A 40 3.46 -2.41 11.03
CA PHE A 40 3.28 -3.34 12.12
C PHE A 40 1.84 -3.85 12.19
N THR A 41 1.69 -5.10 12.59
CA THR A 41 0.42 -5.70 12.97
C THR A 41 0.55 -6.44 14.30
N ARG A 42 -0.56 -6.54 15.02
CA ARG A 42 -0.73 -7.39 16.21
C ARG A 42 -1.85 -8.42 16.03
N SER A 43 -2.41 -8.50 14.82
CA SER A 43 -3.51 -9.38 14.47
C SER A 43 -3.01 -10.82 14.28
N ASP A 44 -3.84 -11.79 14.65
CA ASP A 44 -3.63 -13.20 14.28
C ASP A 44 -3.92 -13.45 12.78
N ASP A 45 -4.62 -12.52 12.12
CA ASP A 45 -4.73 -12.42 10.67
C ASP A 45 -4.09 -11.11 10.16
N PRO A 46 -2.76 -11.11 9.90
CA PRO A 46 -2.03 -9.99 9.33
C PRO A 46 -2.58 -9.52 7.97
N THR A 47 -3.01 -10.44 7.13
CA THR A 47 -3.42 -10.13 5.76
C THR A 47 -4.69 -9.30 5.77
N GLN A 48 -5.68 -9.71 6.57
CA GLN A 48 -6.92 -8.96 6.72
C GLN A 48 -6.68 -7.56 7.34
N ASP A 49 -6.00 -7.49 8.50
CA ASP A 49 -5.72 -6.23 9.20
C ASP A 49 -5.01 -5.21 8.32
N LEU A 50 -3.92 -5.64 7.65
CA LEU A 50 -3.12 -4.75 6.83
C LEU A 50 -3.87 -4.31 5.56
N THR A 51 -4.66 -5.20 4.96
CA THR A 51 -5.51 -4.87 3.80
C THR A 51 -6.53 -3.79 4.17
N GLU A 52 -7.24 -3.96 5.29
CA GLU A 52 -8.26 -3.01 5.73
C GLU A 52 -7.66 -1.62 6.01
N ARG A 53 -6.55 -1.58 6.75
CA ARG A 53 -5.87 -0.33 7.10
C ARG A 53 -5.28 0.39 5.89
N ILE A 54 -4.67 -0.35 4.96
CA ILE A 54 -4.15 0.23 3.71
C ILE A 54 -5.31 0.74 2.85
N SER A 55 -6.39 -0.02 2.75
CA SER A 55 -7.59 0.38 1.97
C SER A 55 -8.19 1.68 2.50
N GLN A 56 -8.30 1.79 3.83
CA GLN A 56 -8.77 3.00 4.49
C GLN A 56 -7.85 4.20 4.23
N ALA A 57 -6.53 4.00 4.30
CA ALA A 57 -5.55 5.05 4.07
C ALA A 57 -5.48 5.48 2.59
N LEU A 58 -5.78 4.60 1.64
CA LEU A 58 -5.90 4.95 0.22
C LEU A 58 -7.28 5.53 -0.14
N ASP A 59 -8.29 5.32 0.71
CA ASP A 59 -9.71 5.52 0.36
C ASP A 59 -10.07 4.76 -0.94
N PHE A 60 -9.64 3.50 -0.99
CA PHE A 60 -9.81 2.58 -2.11
C PHE A 60 -9.70 1.11 -1.62
N PRO A 61 -10.59 0.20 -2.05
CA PRO A 61 -10.54 -1.20 -1.61
C PRO A 61 -9.34 -1.93 -2.24
N LEU A 62 -8.32 -2.22 -1.44
CA LEU A 62 -7.20 -3.06 -1.85
C LEU A 62 -7.63 -4.53 -1.88
N ASP A 63 -7.34 -5.24 -2.95
CA ASP A 63 -7.60 -6.67 -3.08
C ASP A 63 -6.32 -7.47 -2.76
N ALA A 64 -6.37 -8.18 -1.64
CA ALA A 64 -5.30 -9.05 -1.15
C ALA A 64 -5.12 -10.33 -1.99
N SER A 65 -6.10 -10.69 -2.82
CA SER A 65 -6.04 -11.88 -3.68
C SER A 65 -5.31 -11.64 -5.00
N LEU A 66 -5.07 -10.37 -5.36
CA LEU A 66 -4.36 -10.02 -6.59
C LEU A 66 -2.87 -10.40 -6.49
N PRO A 67 -2.28 -10.94 -7.57
CA PRO A 67 -0.84 -11.25 -7.62
C PRO A 67 0.07 -10.03 -7.40
N SER A 68 -0.44 -8.83 -7.68
CA SER A 68 0.24 -7.56 -7.47
C SER A 68 0.28 -7.13 -6.00
N THR A 69 -0.52 -7.75 -5.12
CA THR A 69 -0.56 -7.49 -3.68
C THR A 69 0.18 -8.61 -2.94
N GLN A 70 1.27 -8.27 -2.25
CA GLN A 70 2.12 -9.23 -1.57
C GLN A 70 2.38 -8.82 -0.13
N PHE A 71 2.28 -9.78 0.79
CA PHE A 71 2.54 -9.59 2.21
C PHE A 71 3.84 -10.30 2.57
N HIS A 72 4.90 -9.53 2.77
CA HIS A 72 6.21 -10.07 3.14
C HIS A 72 6.42 -9.91 4.64
N PHE A 73 6.46 -11.02 5.39
CA PHE A 73 6.87 -11.00 6.80
C PHE A 73 8.35 -10.65 6.89
N VAL A 74 8.67 -9.56 7.59
CA VAL A 74 10.05 -9.08 7.76
C VAL A 74 10.66 -9.68 9.03
N ARG A 75 10.00 -9.50 10.18
CA ARG A 75 10.45 -10.00 11.49
C ARG A 75 9.41 -9.80 12.57
N LYS A 76 9.57 -10.52 13.69
CA LYS A 76 8.91 -10.21 14.96
C LYS A 76 9.60 -9.04 15.64
N VAL A 77 8.85 -8.03 16.08
CA VAL A 77 9.42 -6.84 16.73
C VAL A 77 9.19 -6.80 18.24
N ALA A 78 8.15 -7.47 18.74
CA ALA A 78 7.88 -7.68 20.15
C ALA A 78 6.93 -8.89 20.31
N PRO A 79 6.64 -9.36 21.53
CA PRO A 79 5.53 -10.29 21.75
C PRO A 79 4.25 -9.74 21.10
N ASN A 80 3.60 -10.58 20.28
CA ASN A 80 2.37 -10.26 19.55
C ASN A 80 2.46 -9.00 18.67
N LYS A 81 3.65 -8.66 18.17
CA LYS A 81 3.83 -7.55 17.24
C LYS A 81 4.83 -7.96 16.15
N ASP A 82 4.32 -8.06 14.94
CA ASP A 82 5.07 -8.44 13.75
C ASP A 82 5.22 -7.26 12.80
N MET A 83 6.29 -7.30 12.01
CA MET A 83 6.58 -6.33 10.97
C MET A 83 6.43 -6.99 9.61
N TYR A 84 5.67 -6.33 8.74
CA TYR A 84 5.45 -6.72 7.36
C TYR A 84 5.92 -5.62 6.41
N CYS A 85 6.28 -6.01 5.19
CA CYS A 85 6.34 -5.15 4.03
C CYS A 85 5.19 -5.56 3.10
N VAL A 86 4.19 -4.69 2.95
CA VAL A 86 3.11 -4.90 2.00
C VAL A 86 3.49 -4.22 0.70
N THR A 87 3.49 -4.98 -0.38
CA THR A 87 3.73 -4.48 -1.73
C THR A 87 2.43 -4.50 -2.49
N PHE A 88 2.06 -3.41 -3.15
CA PHE A 88 0.90 -3.37 -4.05
C PHE A 88 1.14 -2.42 -5.22
N GLN A 89 0.42 -2.67 -6.32
CA GLN A 89 0.39 -1.76 -7.46
C GLN A 89 -0.48 -0.54 -7.11
N LEU A 90 0.05 0.68 -7.20
CA LEU A 90 -0.76 1.89 -6.95
C LEU A 90 -1.97 1.91 -7.89
N PRO A 91 -3.22 1.90 -7.38
CA PRO A 91 -4.40 1.91 -8.23
C PRO A 91 -4.50 3.22 -9.02
N THR A 92 -4.88 3.13 -10.29
CA THR A 92 -5.11 4.28 -11.17
C THR A 92 -6.14 5.23 -10.58
N ASP A 93 -7.24 4.70 -10.04
CA ASP A 93 -8.31 5.47 -9.37
C ASP A 93 -7.82 6.26 -8.15
N VAL A 94 -6.77 5.80 -7.48
CA VAL A 94 -6.14 6.54 -6.39
C VAL A 94 -5.22 7.61 -6.96
N ALA A 95 -4.35 7.25 -7.91
CA ALA A 95 -3.32 8.15 -8.40
C ALA A 95 -3.85 9.35 -9.21
N PHE A 96 -4.99 9.21 -9.86
CA PHE A 96 -5.61 10.25 -10.69
C PHE A 96 -6.89 10.83 -10.09
N LYS A 97 -7.17 10.52 -8.82
CA LYS A 97 -8.33 11.02 -8.07
C LYS A 97 -8.51 12.54 -8.17
#